data_AF-A0A8H7TG42-F1
#
_entry.id   AF-A0A8H7TG42-F1
#
_cell.length_a   1.000
_cell.length_b   1.000
_cell.length_c   1.000
_cell.angle_alpha   90.00
_cell.angle_beta   90.00
_cell.angle_gamma   90.00
#
_symmetry.space_group_name_H-M   'P 1'
#
loop_
_entity.id
_entity.type
_entity.pdbx_description
1 polymer ?
#
loop_
_entity_poly.entity_id
_entity_poly.type
_entity_poly.pdbx_seq_one_letter_code
_entity_poly.pdbx_strand_id
1 'polypeptide(L)'
;MDLFDELENLAVSAAYEEPEEDTNNLSHATIKMWQDRFGYTYDEAATLIDITDSVANNIKTTKQLPMLSPAQACTIYLLKLDDIGPLSTAAKVQAAANLTRIPESYVGCSDNDENSVFVKVDGSAKLAIETWMSSQNHNFTPLFVSFGWAYKELSSSSLYPTLGNDTTLPQFRPQDPHLLDHVPSFGQAQDQFPVWYFFHGTLASTSKICSLLALSEEPILHKASVNGGEMKTWGNGKYNALVDGSERIYGWAYQVASGEHEDALRKYETAAYEVVRCEIEAESNNLMVQGCTFRFVGAID
;
A
#
# COMPACT_ATOMS: atom_id res chain seq x y z
N MET A 1 36.95 -31.26 8.59
CA MET A 1 36.77 -30.76 7.21
C MET A 1 35.88 -29.55 7.35
N ASP A 2 36.45 -28.38 7.09
CA ASP A 2 35.80 -27.10 7.32
C ASP A 2 34.92 -26.77 6.11
N LEU A 3 33.63 -26.54 6.34
CA LEU A 3 32.62 -26.34 5.30
C LEU A 3 32.93 -25.11 4.43
N PHE A 4 33.72 -24.18 4.97
CA PHE A 4 34.17 -22.98 4.28
C PHE A 4 35.27 -23.23 3.25
N ASP A 5 36.18 -24.18 3.50
CA ASP A 5 37.22 -24.54 2.53
C ASP A 5 36.61 -25.21 1.28
N GLU A 6 35.52 -25.96 1.44
CA GLU A 6 34.83 -26.62 0.34
C GLU A 6 34.04 -25.62 -0.52
N LEU A 7 33.48 -24.57 0.12
CA LEU A 7 32.75 -23.51 -0.58
C LEU A 7 33.70 -22.55 -1.34
N GLU A 8 34.88 -22.28 -0.78
CA GLU A 8 35.88 -21.42 -1.43
C GLU A 8 36.51 -22.11 -2.64
N ASN A 9 36.76 -23.43 -2.55
CA ASN A 9 37.19 -24.22 -3.71
C ASN A 9 36.10 -24.34 -4.79
N LEU A 10 34.81 -24.37 -4.41
CA LEU A 10 33.70 -24.34 -5.36
C LEU A 10 33.61 -22.99 -6.08
N ALA A 11 33.83 -21.88 -5.36
CA ALA A 11 33.81 -20.52 -5.92
C ALA A 11 35.00 -20.26 -6.87
N VAL A 12 36.19 -20.79 -6.55
CA VAL A 12 37.37 -20.70 -7.42
C VAL A 12 37.21 -21.55 -8.68
N SER A 13 36.53 -22.70 -8.60
CA SER A 13 36.22 -23.52 -9.79
C SER A 13 35.12 -22.94 -10.69
N ALA A 14 34.34 -21.98 -10.19
CA ALA A 14 33.27 -21.31 -10.93
C ALA A 14 33.73 -20.03 -11.66
N ALA A 15 35.00 -19.65 -11.52
CA ALA A 15 35.63 -18.67 -12.39
C ALA A 15 35.77 -19.29 -13.78
N TYR A 16 34.81 -18.97 -14.64
CA TYR A 16 34.85 -19.20 -16.08
C TYR A 16 36.25 -18.85 -16.61
N GLU A 17 36.98 -19.85 -17.11
CA GLU A 17 37.92 -19.59 -18.19
C GLU A 17 37.07 -19.03 -19.32
N GLU A 18 37.28 -17.74 -19.65
CA GLU A 18 36.70 -17.12 -20.85
C GLU A 18 37.11 -17.96 -22.06
N PRO A 19 36.18 -18.64 -22.74
CA PRO A 19 36.48 -19.22 -24.02
C PRO A 19 36.46 -18.07 -25.03
N GLU A 20 37.58 -17.90 -25.71
CA GLU A 20 37.69 -17.06 -26.91
C GLU A 20 36.48 -17.30 -27.82
N GLU A 21 35.96 -16.20 -28.36
CA GLU A 21 34.85 -16.18 -29.31
C GLU A 21 35.08 -17.17 -30.45
N ASP A 22 34.25 -18.21 -30.55
CA ASP A 22 33.94 -18.84 -31.81
C ASP A 22 32.42 -19.04 -31.90
N THR A 23 31.78 -18.01 -32.43
CA THR A 23 30.37 -17.98 -32.78
C THR A 23 30.13 -18.91 -33.97
N ASN A 24 29.77 -20.20 -33.74
CA ASN A 24 28.82 -20.93 -34.61
C ASN A 24 28.55 -22.43 -34.36
N ASN A 25 28.85 -23.06 -33.22
CA ASN A 25 28.33 -24.43 -33.01
C ASN A 25 28.03 -24.75 -31.55
N LEU A 26 26.84 -24.35 -31.11
CA LEU A 26 26.24 -24.87 -29.89
C LEU A 26 26.00 -26.38 -30.09
N SER A 27 26.70 -27.23 -29.34
CA SER A 27 26.65 -28.67 -29.57
C SER A 27 25.22 -29.22 -29.39
N HIS A 28 24.83 -30.19 -30.22
CA HIS A 28 23.52 -30.83 -30.16
C HIS A 28 23.24 -31.48 -28.78
N ALA A 29 24.28 -31.86 -28.04
CA ALA A 29 24.17 -32.39 -26.69
C ALA A 29 23.76 -31.30 -25.68
N THR A 30 24.30 -30.09 -25.84
CA THR A 30 23.94 -28.94 -25.01
C THR A 30 22.48 -28.58 -25.23
N ILE A 31 22.04 -28.44 -26.50
CA ILE A 31 20.64 -28.10 -26.82
C ILE A 31 19.67 -29.13 -26.23
N LYS A 32 20.00 -30.43 -26.34
CA LYS A 32 19.17 -31.50 -25.81
C LYS A 32 19.08 -31.49 -24.28
N MET A 33 20.17 -31.19 -23.59
CA MET A 33 20.18 -31.08 -22.12
C MET A 33 19.24 -29.97 -21.63
N TRP A 34 19.23 -28.82 -22.29
CA TRP A 34 18.35 -27.71 -21.92
C TRP A 34 16.88 -28.01 -22.27
N GLN A 35 16.64 -28.67 -23.40
CA GLN A 35 15.31 -29.16 -23.79
C GLN A 35 14.73 -30.16 -22.78
N ASP A 36 15.50 -31.16 -22.36
CA ASP A 36 15.05 -32.17 -21.39
C ASP A 36 14.82 -31.57 -19.99
N ARG A 37 15.62 -30.57 -19.60
CA ARG A 37 15.59 -29.99 -18.25
C ARG A 37 14.48 -28.96 -18.06
N PHE A 38 14.15 -28.21 -19.11
CA PHE A 38 13.21 -27.10 -19.00
C PHE A 38 11.99 -27.22 -19.91
N GLY A 39 11.98 -28.17 -20.86
CA GLY A 39 10.81 -28.50 -21.66
C GLY A 39 10.53 -27.55 -22.83
N TYR A 40 11.45 -26.65 -23.18
CA TYR A 40 11.31 -25.74 -24.32
C TYR A 40 12.35 -26.08 -25.41
N THR A 41 11.90 -26.08 -26.67
CA THR A 41 12.76 -26.17 -27.84
C THR A 41 13.51 -24.87 -28.12
N TYR A 42 14.56 -24.93 -28.94
CA TYR A 42 15.34 -23.74 -29.31
C TYR A 42 14.46 -22.69 -30.01
N ASP A 43 13.60 -23.14 -30.93
CA ASP A 43 12.69 -22.27 -31.66
C ASP A 43 11.66 -21.63 -30.72
N GLU A 44 11.13 -22.37 -29.75
CA GLU A 44 10.24 -21.82 -28.72
C GLU A 44 10.94 -20.77 -27.85
N ALA A 45 12.18 -21.03 -27.42
CA ALA A 45 12.96 -20.05 -26.66
C ALA A 45 13.25 -18.78 -27.47
N ALA A 46 13.61 -18.92 -28.76
CA ALA A 46 13.83 -17.79 -29.65
C ALA A 46 12.55 -16.96 -29.85
N THR A 47 11.39 -17.62 -30.03
CA THR A 47 10.11 -16.90 -30.14
C THR A 47 9.74 -16.18 -28.85
N LEU A 48 9.99 -16.77 -27.68
CA LEU A 48 9.74 -16.13 -26.39
C LEU A 48 10.61 -14.90 -26.20
N ILE A 49 11.89 -14.96 -26.60
CA ILE A 49 12.82 -13.82 -26.55
C ILE A 49 12.35 -12.70 -27.47
N ASP A 50 12.01 -13.01 -28.72
CA ASP A 50 11.49 -12.03 -29.68
C ASP A 50 10.19 -11.39 -29.21
N ILE A 51 9.29 -12.18 -28.58
CA ILE A 51 8.06 -11.65 -27.97
C ILE A 51 8.42 -10.72 -26.81
N THR A 52 9.32 -11.10 -25.91
CA THR A 52 9.74 -10.23 -24.79
C THR A 52 10.42 -8.96 -25.26
N ASP A 53 11.24 -9.01 -26.31
CA ASP A 53 11.89 -7.83 -26.87
C ASP A 53 10.91 -6.93 -27.61
N SER A 54 9.92 -7.51 -28.31
CA SER A 54 8.82 -6.75 -28.89
C SER A 54 7.93 -6.10 -27.82
N VAL A 55 7.74 -6.75 -26.68
CA VAL A 55 7.02 -6.19 -25.52
C VAL A 55 7.84 -5.07 -24.87
N ALA A 56 9.14 -5.28 -24.65
CA ALA A 56 10.05 -4.29 -24.07
C ALA A 56 10.17 -3.04 -24.97
N ASN A 57 10.18 -3.23 -26.29
CA ASN A 57 10.20 -2.12 -27.24
C ASN A 57 8.85 -1.39 -27.33
N ASN A 58 7.72 -2.08 -27.16
CA ASN A 58 6.41 -1.43 -27.01
C ASN A 58 6.29 -0.63 -25.69
N ILE A 59 6.91 -1.10 -24.60
CA ILE A 59 6.97 -0.39 -23.32
C ILE A 59 7.78 0.91 -23.42
N LYS A 60 8.84 0.94 -24.24
CA LYS A 60 9.65 2.14 -24.51
C LYS A 60 8.90 3.23 -25.30
N THR A 61 7.85 2.89 -26.05
CA THR A 61 7.06 3.86 -26.84
C THR A 61 5.88 4.47 -26.06
N THR A 62 5.50 3.87 -24.93
CA THR A 62 4.61 4.52 -23.96
C THR A 62 5.39 5.56 -23.17
N LYS A 63 5.00 6.84 -23.27
CA LYS A 63 5.40 7.87 -22.30
C LYS A 63 5.18 7.27 -20.90
N GLN A 64 6.25 7.04 -20.13
CA GLN A 64 6.13 6.58 -18.74
C GLN A 64 5.16 7.50 -18.03
N LEU A 65 4.00 6.98 -17.60
CA LEU A 65 3.15 7.73 -16.69
C LEU A 65 3.97 8.06 -15.45
N PRO A 66 3.77 9.23 -14.82
CA PRO A 66 4.41 9.57 -13.56
C PRO A 66 4.22 8.42 -12.57
N MET A 67 5.32 7.83 -12.08
CA MET A 67 5.26 6.77 -11.09
C MET A 67 4.92 7.43 -9.74
N LEU A 68 3.67 7.30 -9.30
CA LEU A 68 3.25 7.76 -7.99
C LEU A 68 3.95 6.95 -6.90
N SER A 69 4.33 7.60 -5.79
CA SER A 69 4.67 6.86 -4.59
C SER A 69 3.43 6.10 -4.07
N PRO A 70 3.58 5.01 -3.28
CA PRO A 70 2.44 4.31 -2.69
C PRO A 70 1.49 5.25 -1.93
N ALA A 71 2.03 6.20 -1.17
CA ALA A 71 1.26 7.22 -0.46
C ALA A 71 0.46 8.13 -1.41
N GLN A 72 1.08 8.57 -2.50
CA GLN A 72 0.40 9.38 -3.52
C GLN A 72 -0.70 8.57 -4.23
N ALA A 73 -0.41 7.33 -4.61
CA ALA A 73 -1.36 6.42 -5.24
C ALA A 73 -2.60 6.17 -4.38
N CYS A 74 -2.42 6.11 -3.05
CA CYS A 74 -3.49 5.86 -2.09
C CYS A 74 -4.18 7.14 -1.57
N THR A 75 -3.67 8.33 -1.90
CA THR A 75 -4.28 9.58 -1.43
C THR A 75 -5.70 9.72 -1.97
N ILE A 76 -6.66 9.96 -1.09
CA ILE A 76 -8.07 10.12 -1.48
C ILE A 76 -8.32 11.57 -1.92
N TYR A 77 -9.04 11.72 -3.04
CA TYR A 77 -9.53 12.98 -3.55
C TYR A 77 -11.04 12.94 -3.75
N LEU A 78 -11.68 14.08 -3.50
CA LEU A 78 -13.05 14.34 -3.93
C LEU A 78 -13.00 15.11 -5.25
N LEU A 79 -13.41 14.44 -6.32
CA LEU A 79 -13.61 15.06 -7.64
C LEU A 79 -15.01 15.67 -7.70
N LYS A 80 -15.12 16.98 -7.91
CA LYS A 80 -16.41 17.61 -8.18
C LYS A 80 -16.92 17.18 -9.56
N LEU A 81 -18.16 16.72 -9.63
CA LEU A 81 -18.87 16.47 -10.89
C LEU A 81 -19.50 17.77 -11.36
N ASP A 82 -19.26 18.10 -12.63
CA ASP A 82 -19.88 19.25 -13.29
C ASP A 82 -21.06 18.82 -14.14
N ASP A 83 -22.13 19.61 -14.14
CA ASP A 83 -23.42 19.24 -14.75
C ASP A 83 -23.33 18.99 -16.27
N ILE A 84 -22.39 19.65 -16.95
CA ILE A 84 -22.24 19.62 -18.42
C ILE A 84 -20.78 19.32 -18.81
N GLY A 85 -20.15 18.38 -18.11
CA GLY A 85 -18.74 18.01 -18.29
C GLY A 85 -18.47 16.61 -18.85
N PRO A 86 -17.23 16.34 -19.31
CA PRO A 86 -16.76 15.00 -19.65
C PRO A 86 -16.75 14.06 -18.45
N LEU A 87 -16.74 14.60 -17.23
CA LEU A 87 -16.78 13.87 -15.96
C LEU A 87 -18.09 14.13 -15.19
N SER A 88 -19.21 14.33 -15.88
CA SER A 88 -20.49 14.73 -15.25
C SER A 88 -21.19 13.66 -14.41
N THR A 89 -20.72 12.42 -14.42
CA THR A 89 -21.34 11.31 -13.68
C THR A 89 -20.27 10.35 -13.16
N ALA A 90 -20.56 9.64 -12.06
CA ALA A 90 -19.66 8.62 -11.52
C ALA A 90 -19.29 7.53 -12.55
N ALA A 91 -20.21 7.17 -13.45
CA ALA A 91 -19.94 6.22 -14.53
C ALA A 91 -18.93 6.75 -15.57
N LYS A 92 -18.97 8.06 -15.88
CA LYS A 92 -17.96 8.68 -16.75
C LYS A 92 -16.59 8.74 -16.06
N VAL A 93 -16.57 9.01 -14.75
CA VAL A 93 -15.35 8.96 -13.95
C VAL A 93 -14.77 7.54 -13.94
N GLN A 94 -15.62 6.52 -13.76
CA GLN A 94 -15.21 5.11 -13.84
C GLN A 94 -14.50 4.81 -15.17
N ALA A 95 -15.09 5.22 -16.29
CA ALA A 95 -14.52 5.00 -17.62
C ALA A 95 -13.20 5.76 -17.82
N ALA A 96 -13.13 7.02 -17.40
CA ALA A 96 -11.92 7.84 -17.52
C ALA A 96 -10.75 7.34 -16.64
N ALA A 97 -11.07 6.84 -15.44
CA ALA A 97 -10.09 6.30 -14.49
C ALA A 97 -9.81 4.81 -14.66
N ASN A 98 -10.51 4.12 -15.57
CA ASN A 98 -10.48 2.66 -15.74
C ASN A 98 -10.74 1.87 -14.44
N LEU A 99 -11.75 2.30 -13.67
CA LEU A 99 -12.11 1.68 -12.38
C LEU A 99 -12.98 0.43 -12.58
N THR A 100 -12.72 -0.62 -11.80
CA THR A 100 -13.49 -1.87 -11.83
C THR A 100 -14.93 -1.68 -11.37
N ARG A 101 -15.21 -0.69 -10.52
CA ARG A 101 -16.54 -0.38 -9.98
C ARG A 101 -16.85 1.10 -10.10
N ILE A 102 -18.13 1.43 -10.12
CA ILE A 102 -18.60 2.82 -10.08
C ILE A 102 -18.19 3.41 -8.72
N PRO A 103 -17.46 4.53 -8.69
CA PRO A 103 -17.02 5.15 -7.45
C PRO A 103 -18.20 5.80 -6.69
N GLU A 104 -18.06 5.85 -5.36
CA GLU A 104 -19.09 6.39 -4.47
C GLU A 104 -19.22 7.91 -4.64
N SER A 105 -20.46 8.39 -4.62
CA SER A 105 -20.81 9.82 -4.77
C SER A 105 -21.37 10.42 -3.50
N TYR A 106 -20.95 11.64 -3.19
CA TYR A 106 -21.40 12.43 -2.05
C TYR A 106 -22.03 13.73 -2.52
N VAL A 107 -23.09 14.18 -1.87
CA VAL A 107 -23.70 15.48 -2.13
C VAL A 107 -23.21 16.46 -1.06
N GLY A 108 -22.50 17.50 -1.49
CA GLY A 108 -22.14 18.63 -0.65
C GLY A 108 -23.13 19.77 -0.87
N CYS A 109 -23.65 20.34 0.22
CA CYS A 109 -24.42 21.57 0.17
C CYS A 109 -23.51 22.74 0.58
N SER A 110 -23.48 23.80 -0.22
CA SER A 110 -22.79 25.04 0.15
C SER A 110 -23.68 25.93 1.04
N ASP A 111 -23.10 26.93 1.70
CA ASP A 111 -23.86 27.93 2.47
C ASP A 111 -24.92 28.68 1.65
N ASN A 112 -24.81 28.61 0.31
CA ASN A 112 -25.76 29.20 -0.64
C ASN A 112 -26.83 28.21 -1.15
N ASP A 113 -26.96 27.03 -0.54
CA ASP A 113 -27.92 25.96 -0.91
C ASP A 113 -27.72 25.39 -2.32
N GLU A 114 -26.55 25.61 -2.93
CA GLU A 114 -26.15 24.92 -4.16
C GLU A 114 -25.59 23.53 -3.83
N ASN A 115 -26.28 22.50 -4.33
CA ASN A 115 -25.84 21.11 -4.22
C ASN A 115 -24.75 20.84 -5.26
N SER A 116 -23.55 20.52 -4.80
CA SER A 116 -22.47 19.98 -5.64
C SER A 116 -22.33 18.48 -5.39
N VAL A 117 -22.18 17.69 -6.46
CA VAL A 117 -21.92 16.26 -6.33
C VAL A 117 -20.42 16.02 -6.44
N PHE A 118 -19.88 15.21 -5.54
CA PHE A 118 -18.48 14.82 -5.51
C PHE A 118 -18.38 13.31 -5.65
N VAL A 119 -17.28 12.84 -6.24
CA VAL A 119 -16.95 11.42 -6.36
C VAL A 119 -15.60 11.18 -5.70
N LYS A 120 -15.52 10.11 -4.91
CA LYS A 120 -14.29 9.69 -4.24
C LYS A 120 -13.42 8.90 -5.20
N VAL A 121 -12.16 9.33 -5.36
CA VAL A 121 -11.14 8.66 -6.19
C VAL A 121 -9.82 8.62 -5.43
N ASP A 122 -8.99 7.61 -5.68
CA ASP A 122 -7.62 7.57 -5.17
C ASP A 122 -6.64 8.35 -6.09
N GLY A 123 -5.36 8.41 -5.73
CA GLY A 123 -4.37 9.15 -6.51
C GLY A 123 -4.03 8.49 -7.84
N SER A 124 -4.11 7.16 -7.91
CA SER A 124 -3.94 6.42 -9.17
C SER A 124 -5.04 6.77 -10.16
N ALA A 125 -6.29 6.78 -9.71
CA ALA A 125 -7.46 7.17 -10.46
C ALA A 125 -7.40 8.65 -10.85
N LYS A 126 -6.96 9.54 -9.94
CA LYS A 126 -6.73 10.96 -10.27
C LYS A 126 -5.74 11.11 -11.43
N LEU A 127 -4.58 10.45 -11.36
CA LEU A 127 -3.57 10.50 -12.42
C LEU A 127 -4.11 9.95 -13.75
N ALA A 128 -4.88 8.86 -13.71
CA ALA A 128 -5.53 8.28 -14.87
C ALA A 128 -6.52 9.28 -15.51
N ILE A 129 -7.33 9.96 -14.70
CA ILE A 129 -8.28 10.98 -15.17
C ILE A 129 -7.54 12.17 -15.79
N GLU A 130 -6.49 12.68 -15.14
CA GLU A 130 -5.69 13.80 -15.67
C GLU A 130 -5.01 13.44 -17.00
N THR A 131 -4.50 12.20 -17.10
CA THR A 131 -3.90 11.67 -18.33
C THR A 131 -4.94 11.52 -19.43
N TRP A 132 -6.10 10.96 -19.10
CA TRP A 132 -7.22 10.82 -20.02
C TRP A 132 -7.68 12.19 -20.54
N MET A 133 -7.86 13.18 -19.66
CA MET A 133 -8.26 14.54 -20.03
C MET A 133 -7.24 15.21 -20.95
N SER A 134 -5.95 15.04 -20.67
CA SER A 134 -4.86 15.55 -21.51
C SER A 134 -4.90 14.98 -22.93
N SER A 135 -5.42 13.75 -23.12
CA SER A 135 -5.58 13.14 -24.44
C SER A 135 -6.76 13.67 -25.25
N GLN A 136 -7.78 14.21 -24.58
CA GLN A 136 -9.04 14.61 -25.22
C GLN A 136 -9.05 16.08 -25.71
N ASN A 137 -7.98 16.85 -25.51
CA ASN A 137 -7.88 18.27 -25.88
C ASN A 137 -9.06 19.14 -25.37
N HIS A 138 -9.61 18.82 -24.21
CA HIS A 138 -10.66 19.63 -23.58
C HIS A 138 -10.04 20.71 -22.70
N ASN A 139 -10.50 21.97 -22.82
CA ASN A 139 -10.13 23.09 -21.94
C ASN A 139 -10.74 23.00 -20.52
N PHE A 140 -11.13 21.81 -20.09
CA PHE A 140 -11.79 21.58 -18.81
C PHE A 140 -10.76 21.09 -17.79
N THR A 141 -10.66 21.77 -16.65
CA THR A 141 -9.78 21.37 -15.56
C THR A 141 -10.63 20.81 -14.42
N PRO A 142 -10.61 19.49 -14.15
CA PRO A 142 -11.37 18.91 -13.06
C PRO A 142 -10.90 19.46 -11.70
N LEU A 143 -11.84 19.74 -10.80
CA LEU A 143 -11.54 20.15 -9.43
C LEU A 143 -11.39 18.92 -8.54
N PHE A 144 -10.15 18.66 -8.10
CA PHE A 144 -9.83 17.68 -7.08
C PHE A 144 -9.59 18.36 -5.74
N VAL A 145 -10.36 17.97 -4.73
CA VAL A 145 -10.13 18.38 -3.34
C VAL A 145 -9.46 17.22 -2.62
N SER A 146 -8.26 17.45 -2.07
CA SER A 146 -7.59 16.44 -1.24
C SER A 146 -8.45 16.12 -0.03
N PHE A 147 -8.79 14.84 0.13
CA PHE A 147 -9.50 14.33 1.29
C PHE A 147 -8.45 13.95 2.33
N GLY A 148 -7.98 14.97 3.07
CA GLY A 148 -6.78 14.92 3.91
C GLY A 148 -6.89 14.07 5.18
N TRP A 149 -7.36 12.84 5.08
CA TRP A 149 -7.44 11.87 6.17
C TRP A 149 -6.39 10.79 5.99
N ALA A 150 -5.97 10.17 7.09
CA ALA A 150 -5.07 9.03 7.04
C ALA A 150 -5.70 7.90 6.21
N TYR A 151 -4.94 7.36 5.26
CA TYR A 151 -5.42 6.30 4.38
C TYR A 151 -5.67 5.00 5.16
N LYS A 152 -6.69 4.23 4.82
CA LYS A 152 -6.95 2.91 5.41
C LYS A 152 -7.47 1.99 4.31
N GLU A 153 -6.68 1.00 3.93
CA GLU A 153 -7.11 -0.11 3.08
C GLU A 153 -6.44 -1.39 3.58
N LEU A 154 -7.17 -2.13 4.40
CA LEU A 154 -6.70 -3.37 4.98
C LEU A 154 -7.11 -4.54 4.06
N SER A 155 -6.13 -5.27 3.51
CA SER A 155 -6.42 -6.40 2.62
C SER A 155 -7.12 -7.52 3.37
N SER A 156 -8.25 -8.01 2.86
CA SER A 156 -8.97 -9.16 3.43
C SER A 156 -8.30 -10.51 3.13
N SER A 157 -7.31 -10.53 2.24
CA SER A 157 -6.67 -11.74 1.73
C SER A 157 -5.18 -11.81 2.02
N SER A 158 -4.60 -10.78 2.66
CA SER A 158 -3.18 -10.70 2.97
C SER A 158 -2.94 -9.92 4.26
N LEU A 159 -1.70 -9.93 4.76
CA LEU A 159 -1.29 -9.08 5.88
C LEU A 159 -1.10 -7.60 5.49
N TYR A 160 -1.31 -7.21 4.24
CA TYR A 160 -1.08 -5.83 3.80
C TYR A 160 -2.16 -4.86 4.32
N PRO A 161 -1.80 -3.67 4.83
CA PRO A 161 -0.49 -3.29 5.38
C PRO A 161 -0.35 -3.70 6.85
N THR A 162 0.86 -4.11 7.26
CA THR A 162 1.20 -4.42 8.67
C THR A 162 2.49 -3.71 9.05
N LEU A 163 2.52 -3.08 10.23
CA LEU A 163 3.69 -2.39 10.77
C LEU A 163 4.92 -3.32 10.81
N GLY A 164 6.05 -2.85 10.29
CA GLY A 164 7.33 -3.57 10.31
C GLY A 164 7.43 -4.75 9.36
N ASN A 165 6.37 -5.06 8.60
CA ASN A 165 6.34 -6.15 7.65
C ASN A 165 6.26 -5.61 6.22
N ASP A 166 7.30 -5.87 5.43
CA ASP A 166 7.21 -5.70 3.98
C ASP A 166 6.37 -6.82 3.37
N THR A 167 5.06 -6.60 3.38
CA THR A 167 4.05 -7.55 2.87
C THR A 167 4.09 -7.72 1.35
N THR A 168 4.97 -7.01 0.64
CA THR A 168 5.22 -7.24 -0.79
C THR A 168 6.15 -8.43 -1.05
N LEU A 169 6.90 -8.88 -0.03
CA LEU A 169 7.84 -9.99 -0.17
C LEU A 169 7.13 -11.34 -0.41
N PRO A 170 7.72 -12.28 -1.18
CA PRO A 170 7.05 -13.51 -1.60
C PRO A 170 6.49 -14.36 -0.46
N GLN A 171 7.14 -14.37 0.71
CA GLN A 171 6.70 -15.13 1.88
C GLN A 171 5.41 -14.60 2.51
N PHE A 172 5.06 -13.33 2.27
CA PHE A 172 3.83 -12.70 2.77
C PHE A 172 2.74 -12.59 1.71
N ARG A 173 3.01 -13.10 0.49
CA ARG A 173 2.00 -13.22 -0.55
C ARG A 173 0.89 -14.16 -0.07
N PRO A 174 -0.39 -13.85 -0.35
CA PRO A 174 -1.49 -14.77 -0.11
C PRO A 174 -1.16 -16.13 -0.71
N GLN A 175 -1.00 -17.14 0.14
CA GLN A 175 -0.91 -18.51 -0.33
C GLN A 175 -2.27 -18.91 -0.86
N ASP A 176 -2.30 -19.76 -1.89
CA ASP A 176 -3.53 -20.28 -2.46
C ASP A 176 -4.38 -20.90 -1.32
N PRO A 177 -5.65 -20.49 -1.13
CA PRO A 177 -6.51 -21.04 -0.08
C PRO A 177 -6.59 -22.57 -0.10
N HIS A 178 -6.35 -23.20 -1.25
CA HIS A 178 -6.30 -24.66 -1.41
C HIS A 178 -5.05 -25.32 -0.83
N LEU A 179 -3.99 -24.56 -0.55
CA LEU A 179 -2.73 -25.03 0.04
C LEU A 179 -2.69 -24.84 1.56
N LEU A 180 -3.75 -24.30 2.15
CA LEU A 180 -3.85 -24.03 3.58
C LEU A 180 -4.96 -24.89 4.19
N ASP A 181 -4.62 -25.67 5.23
CA ASP A 181 -5.59 -26.50 5.96
C ASP A 181 -6.70 -25.67 6.64
N HIS A 182 -6.45 -24.37 6.83
CA HIS A 182 -7.38 -23.40 7.38
C HIS A 182 -7.28 -22.06 6.64
N VAL A 183 -8.42 -21.43 6.35
CA VAL A 183 -8.46 -20.05 5.82
C VAL A 183 -7.84 -19.13 6.87
N PRO A 184 -6.74 -18.42 6.57
CA PRO A 184 -6.15 -17.50 7.54
C PRO A 184 -7.15 -16.39 7.84
N SER A 185 -7.42 -16.14 9.11
CA SER A 185 -8.12 -14.93 9.52
C SER A 185 -7.15 -13.77 9.40
N PHE A 186 -7.03 -13.19 8.20
CA PHE A 186 -6.18 -12.04 7.91
C PHE A 186 -6.74 -10.75 8.53
N GLY A 187 -6.87 -10.73 9.85
CA GLY A 187 -7.27 -9.53 10.59
C GLY A 187 -8.71 -9.09 10.33
N GLN A 188 -9.65 -10.02 10.08
CA GLN A 188 -11.06 -9.70 9.83
C GLN A 188 -11.71 -8.83 10.93
N ALA A 189 -11.15 -8.82 12.14
CA ALA A 189 -11.61 -7.98 13.25
C ALA A 189 -11.20 -6.50 13.13
N GLN A 190 -10.19 -6.14 12.34
CA GLN A 190 -9.64 -4.77 12.28
C GLN A 190 -10.46 -3.81 11.37
N ASP A 191 -11.34 -4.36 10.54
CA ASP A 191 -12.33 -3.61 9.75
C ASP A 191 -13.72 -3.62 10.40
N GLN A 192 -13.85 -4.20 11.59
CA GLN A 192 -15.10 -4.29 12.34
C GLN A 192 -14.97 -3.57 13.67
N PHE A 193 -16.03 -2.86 14.07
CA PHE A 193 -16.05 -2.16 15.35
C PHE A 193 -16.67 -3.04 16.45
N PRO A 194 -16.12 -3.02 17.68
CA PRO A 194 -15.02 -2.16 18.12
C PRO A 194 -13.62 -2.71 17.72
N VAL A 195 -12.70 -1.81 17.37
CA VAL A 195 -11.33 -2.15 16.95
C VAL A 195 -10.29 -1.52 17.89
N TRP A 196 -9.24 -2.27 18.21
CA TRP A 196 -8.13 -1.76 19.01
C TRP A 196 -7.21 -0.89 18.17
N TYR A 197 -6.88 0.28 18.69
CA TYR A 197 -5.88 1.18 18.13
C TYR A 197 -4.74 1.39 19.11
N PHE A 198 -3.50 1.30 18.61
CA PHE A 198 -2.32 1.75 19.32
C PHE A 198 -2.04 3.22 18.97
N PHE A 199 -1.78 4.01 19.99
CA PHE A 199 -1.45 5.41 19.90
C PHE A 199 -0.09 5.70 20.53
N HIS A 200 0.65 6.58 19.87
CA HIS A 200 1.83 7.23 20.41
C HIS A 200 1.64 8.76 20.37
N GLY A 201 2.56 9.52 20.97
CA GLY A 201 2.59 10.98 20.84
C GLY A 201 1.35 11.67 21.41
N THR A 202 0.71 12.54 20.63
CA THR A 202 -0.41 13.38 21.09
C THR A 202 -1.72 12.63 21.26
N LEU A 203 -1.94 11.55 20.49
CA LEU A 203 -3.09 10.67 20.66
C LEU A 203 -3.01 9.80 21.93
N ALA A 204 -1.86 9.75 22.60
CA ALA A 204 -1.70 9.11 23.91
C ALA A 204 -2.31 9.91 25.09
N SER A 205 -3.11 10.95 24.83
CA SER A 205 -3.73 11.82 25.84
C SER A 205 -5.25 11.61 25.89
N THR A 206 -5.79 11.23 27.06
CA THR A 206 -7.23 11.04 27.27
C THR A 206 -8.02 12.29 26.93
N SER A 207 -7.52 13.46 27.33
CA SER A 207 -8.14 14.76 27.02
C SER A 207 -8.20 15.04 25.52
N LYS A 208 -7.14 14.70 24.77
CA LYS A 208 -7.13 14.88 23.31
C LYS A 208 -8.15 13.95 22.64
N ILE A 209 -8.19 12.67 23.03
CA ILE A 209 -9.16 11.71 22.50
C ILE A 209 -10.59 12.14 22.83
N CYS A 210 -10.86 12.49 24.09
CA CYS A 210 -12.18 12.93 24.54
C CYS A 210 -12.67 14.15 23.73
N SER A 211 -11.80 15.14 23.51
CA SER A 211 -12.12 16.31 22.70
C SER A 211 -12.28 15.99 21.22
N LEU A 212 -11.46 15.11 20.67
CA LEU A 212 -11.45 14.78 19.24
C LEU A 212 -12.67 13.93 18.85
N LEU A 213 -13.04 13.00 19.72
CA LEU A 213 -14.16 12.08 19.54
C LEU A 213 -15.47 12.60 20.12
N ALA A 214 -15.46 13.81 20.72
CA ALA A 214 -16.61 14.41 21.41
C ALA A 214 -17.26 13.47 22.44
N LEU A 215 -16.45 12.72 23.20
CA LEU A 215 -16.95 11.76 24.19
C LEU A 215 -17.55 12.49 25.39
N SER A 216 -18.62 11.93 25.93
CA SER A 216 -19.24 12.40 27.18
C SER A 216 -18.48 11.95 28.43
N GLU A 217 -17.73 10.85 28.33
CA GLU A 217 -16.97 10.26 29.42
C GLU A 217 -15.48 10.18 29.05
N GLU A 218 -14.61 10.15 30.07
CA GLU A 218 -13.17 10.06 29.84
C GLU A 218 -12.80 8.67 29.28
N PRO A 219 -12.10 8.60 28.13
CA PRO A 219 -11.76 7.33 27.51
C PRO A 219 -10.72 6.58 28.35
N ILE A 220 -10.89 5.26 28.43
CA ILE A 220 -9.95 4.37 29.11
C ILE A 220 -8.81 4.03 28.14
N LEU A 221 -7.62 4.52 28.43
CA LEU A 221 -6.39 4.13 27.73
C LEU A 221 -5.67 3.03 28.52
N HIS A 222 -5.27 1.98 27.80
CA HIS A 222 -4.49 0.87 28.36
C HIS A 222 -3.03 1.02 27.96
N LYS A 223 -2.09 0.91 28.89
CA LYS A 223 -0.68 0.90 28.50
C LYS A 223 -0.38 -0.32 27.65
N ALA A 224 0.33 -0.10 26.54
CA ALA A 224 0.61 -1.15 25.58
C ALA A 224 1.94 -0.91 24.85
N SER A 225 2.38 -1.92 24.10
CA SER A 225 3.49 -1.80 23.18
C SER A 225 3.22 -2.51 21.86
N VAL A 226 3.89 -2.09 20.80
CA VAL A 226 3.87 -2.74 19.47
C VAL A 226 5.30 -3.06 19.04
N ASN A 227 5.45 -4.12 18.26
CA ASN A 227 6.73 -4.49 17.64
C ASN A 227 6.75 -4.06 16.16
N GLY A 228 7.95 -3.97 15.57
CA GLY A 228 8.11 -3.66 14.15
C GLY A 228 8.04 -2.16 13.84
N GLY A 229 8.15 -1.32 14.85
CA GLY A 229 8.16 0.14 14.70
C GLY A 229 9.56 0.73 14.85
N GLU A 230 9.70 1.98 14.44
CA GLU A 230 10.82 2.86 14.78
C GLU A 230 10.27 4.28 14.96
N MET A 231 10.75 5.01 15.97
CA MET A 231 10.38 6.42 16.16
C MET A 231 11.37 7.32 15.41
N LYS A 232 10.89 8.04 14.40
CA LYS A 232 11.65 9.06 13.68
C LYS A 232 11.08 10.45 13.94
N THR A 233 11.82 11.47 13.53
CA THR A 233 11.35 12.85 13.58
C THR A 233 11.12 13.42 12.19
N TRP A 234 10.18 14.35 12.08
CA TRP A 234 9.90 15.10 10.85
C TRP A 234 9.54 16.55 11.15
N GLY A 235 9.60 17.40 10.12
CA GLY A 235 9.30 18.82 10.23
C GLY A 235 10.38 19.57 10.99
N ASN A 236 11.64 19.31 10.65
CA ASN A 236 12.84 19.85 11.28
C ASN A 236 12.97 19.43 12.75
N GLY A 237 12.70 18.15 13.05
CA GLY A 237 12.83 17.57 14.38
C GLY A 237 11.69 17.91 15.34
N LYS A 238 10.61 18.55 14.88
CA LYS A 238 9.53 19.05 15.74
C LYS A 238 8.52 17.96 16.13
N TYR A 239 8.33 16.97 15.27
CA TYR A 239 7.27 15.98 15.43
C TYR A 239 7.83 14.57 15.40
N ASN A 240 7.35 13.71 16.29
CA ASN A 240 7.68 12.30 16.30
C ASN A 240 6.72 11.54 15.40
N ALA A 241 7.25 10.65 14.57
CA ALA A 241 6.52 9.83 13.61
C ALA A 241 6.89 8.36 13.80
N LEU A 242 5.88 7.50 13.85
CA LEU A 242 6.07 6.05 13.83
C LEU A 242 6.23 5.59 12.39
N VAL A 243 7.34 4.92 12.09
CA VAL A 243 7.61 4.30 10.79
C VAL A 243 7.89 2.81 10.97
N ASP A 244 8.01 2.08 9.87
CA ASP A 244 8.43 0.68 9.91
C ASP A 244 9.86 0.56 10.43
N GLY A 245 10.08 -0.42 11.31
CA GLY A 245 11.38 -0.71 11.91
C GLY A 245 11.41 -2.09 12.54
N SER A 246 12.35 -2.30 13.46
CA SER A 246 12.51 -3.56 14.19
C SER A 246 12.40 -3.40 15.70
N GLU A 247 12.06 -2.20 16.18
CA GLU A 247 12.04 -1.88 17.60
C GLU A 247 10.66 -2.11 18.22
N ARG A 248 10.66 -2.12 19.55
CA ARG A 248 9.45 -2.12 20.36
C ARG A 248 9.11 -0.70 20.76
N ILE A 249 7.89 -0.27 20.43
CA ILE A 249 7.38 1.07 20.71
C ILE A 249 6.35 0.99 21.82
N TYR A 250 6.55 1.78 22.87
CA TYR A 250 5.64 1.88 24.00
C TYR A 250 4.64 3.03 23.80
N GLY A 251 3.40 2.80 24.21
CA GLY A 251 2.32 3.76 24.02
C GLY A 251 1.06 3.29 24.73
N TRP A 252 -0.08 3.58 24.11
CA TRP A 252 -1.39 3.31 24.68
C TRP A 252 -2.31 2.65 23.67
N ALA A 253 -3.08 1.68 24.13
CA ALA A 253 -4.15 1.05 23.38
C ALA A 253 -5.50 1.66 23.78
N TYR A 254 -6.32 1.95 22.77
CA TYR A 254 -7.68 2.43 22.92
C TYR A 254 -8.62 1.62 22.04
N GLN A 255 -9.79 1.28 22.57
CA GLN A 255 -10.80 0.56 21.80
C GLN A 255 -11.74 1.56 21.11
N VAL A 256 -11.58 1.70 19.79
CA VAL A 256 -12.41 2.60 18.97
C VAL A 256 -13.76 1.94 18.72
N ALA A 257 -14.83 2.59 19.17
CA ALA A 257 -16.17 2.03 19.21
C ALA A 257 -16.96 2.10 17.88
N SER A 258 -16.62 3.01 16.97
CA SER A 258 -17.38 3.26 15.74
C SER A 258 -16.52 3.81 14.60
N GLY A 259 -17.04 3.70 13.37
CA GLY A 259 -16.41 4.28 12.17
C GLY A 259 -16.28 5.79 12.24
N GLU A 260 -17.25 6.50 12.82
CA GLU A 260 -17.19 7.95 13.00
C GLU A 260 -16.02 8.37 13.90
N HIS A 261 -15.75 7.60 14.96
CA HIS A 261 -14.60 7.85 15.82
C HIS A 261 -13.28 7.57 15.09
N GLU A 262 -13.23 6.50 14.30
CA GLU A 262 -12.07 6.19 13.46
C GLU A 262 -11.82 7.30 12.43
N ASP A 263 -12.85 7.80 11.76
CA ASP A 263 -12.74 8.88 10.79
C ASP A 263 -12.26 10.18 11.43
N ALA A 264 -12.71 10.51 12.66
CA ALA A 264 -12.19 11.64 13.42
C ALA A 264 -10.69 11.49 13.74
N LEU A 265 -10.23 10.29 14.12
CA LEU A 265 -8.81 10.00 14.34
C LEU A 265 -8.00 10.13 13.05
N ARG A 266 -8.49 9.54 11.96
CA ARG A 266 -7.84 9.61 10.64
C ARG A 266 -7.75 11.04 10.13
N LYS A 267 -8.78 11.86 10.37
CA LYS A 267 -8.76 13.29 10.04
C LYS A 267 -7.74 14.07 10.85
N TYR A 268 -7.52 13.70 12.12
CA TYR A 268 -6.53 14.35 12.98
C TYR A 268 -5.09 14.05 12.53
N GLU A 269 -4.78 12.79 12.21
CA GLU A 269 -3.45 12.39 11.76
C GLU A 269 -3.15 12.89 10.33
N THR A 270 -4.19 13.05 9.50
CA THR A 270 -4.13 13.53 8.12
C THR A 270 -3.52 12.54 7.12
N ALA A 271 -3.48 12.93 5.84
CA ALA A 271 -2.85 12.15 4.77
C ALA A 271 -1.32 11.97 4.91
N ALA A 272 -0.70 12.57 5.94
CA ALA A 272 0.69 12.29 6.31
C ALA A 272 0.88 10.87 6.90
N TYR A 273 -0.23 10.22 7.29
CA TYR A 273 -0.22 8.88 7.86
C TYR A 273 -1.15 7.94 7.10
N GLU A 274 -0.95 6.65 7.33
CA GLU A 274 -1.86 5.59 6.94
C GLU A 274 -2.15 4.69 8.14
N VAL A 275 -3.27 3.99 8.09
CA VAL A 275 -3.67 2.99 9.07
C VAL A 275 -3.11 1.64 8.64
N VAL A 276 -2.31 1.03 9.51
CA VAL A 276 -1.74 -0.30 9.31
C VAL A 276 -2.12 -1.24 10.43
N ARG A 277 -2.11 -2.54 10.15
CA ARG A 277 -2.25 -3.57 11.19
C ARG A 277 -1.02 -3.58 12.09
N CYS A 278 -1.23 -3.90 13.35
CA CYS A 278 -0.17 -4.20 14.30
C CYS A 278 -0.66 -5.21 15.33
N GLU A 279 0.30 -5.86 15.98
CA GLU A 279 0.04 -6.66 17.18
C GLU A 279 0.34 -5.81 18.40
N ILE A 280 -0.67 -5.62 19.24
CA ILE A 280 -0.62 -4.77 20.41
C ILE A 280 -0.49 -5.67 21.64
N GLU A 281 0.60 -5.50 22.39
CA GLU A 281 0.81 -6.17 23.67
C GLU A 281 0.33 -5.27 24.81
N ALA A 282 -0.73 -5.67 25.51
CA ALA A 282 -1.20 -4.94 26.68
C ALA A 282 -0.32 -5.21 27.90
N GLU A 283 0.16 -4.15 28.58
CA GLU A 283 1.11 -4.27 29.70
C GLU A 283 0.47 -4.93 30.95
N SER A 284 -0.86 -4.82 31.11
CA SER A 284 -1.56 -5.30 32.30
C SER A 284 -1.64 -6.83 32.41
N ASN A 285 -1.66 -7.53 31.28
CA ASN A 285 -1.88 -8.98 31.23
C ASN A 285 -1.01 -9.70 30.19
N ASN A 286 -0.10 -9.00 29.51
CA ASN A 286 0.72 -9.49 28.39
C ASN A 286 -0.13 -10.17 27.30
N LEU A 287 -1.38 -9.75 27.13
CA LEU A 287 -2.25 -10.26 26.09
C LEU A 287 -1.90 -9.56 24.77
N MET A 288 -1.65 -10.37 23.75
CA MET A 288 -1.51 -9.90 22.37
C MET A 288 -2.90 -9.75 21.76
N VAL A 289 -3.21 -8.54 21.26
CA VAL A 289 -4.43 -8.26 20.52
C VAL A 289 -4.11 -7.71 19.15
N GLN A 290 -4.87 -8.15 18.15
CA GLN A 290 -4.77 -7.63 16.79
C GLN A 290 -5.46 -6.26 16.73
N GLY A 291 -4.74 -5.24 16.27
CA GLY A 291 -5.22 -3.86 16.23
C GLY A 291 -4.60 -3.05 15.12
N CYS A 292 -4.88 -1.76 15.11
CA CYS A 292 -4.40 -0.83 14.10
C CYS A 292 -3.50 0.23 14.73
N THR A 293 -2.66 0.86 13.91
CA THR A 293 -1.89 2.05 14.31
C THR A 293 -1.76 2.99 13.12
N PHE A 294 -1.36 4.22 13.38
CA PHE A 294 -1.01 5.19 12.36
C PHE A 294 0.49 5.10 12.06
N ARG A 295 0.84 4.79 10.80
CA ARG A 295 2.21 4.79 10.28
C ARG A 295 2.41 6.02 9.42
N PHE A 296 3.51 6.74 9.62
CA PHE A 296 3.86 7.91 8.84
C PHE A 296 4.34 7.50 7.45
N VAL A 297 3.80 8.15 6.42
CA VAL A 297 4.11 7.89 5.00
C VAL A 297 4.81 9.07 4.32
N GLY A 298 5.07 10.14 5.07
CA GLY A 298 5.77 11.33 4.58
C GLY A 298 7.29 11.16 4.51
N ALA A 299 7.96 12.21 4.02
CA ALA A 299 9.41 12.29 4.08
C ALA A 299 9.85 12.55 5.53
N ILE A 300 10.74 11.69 6.03
CA ILE A 300 11.46 11.89 7.29
C ILE A 300 12.63 12.86 7.08
N ASP A 301 13.06 13.53 8.16
CA ASP A 301 14.26 14.39 8.14
C ASP A 301 15.56 13.58 8.13
#